data_AF-A0AAV5Z4J8-F1
#
_entry.id   AF-A0AAV5Z4J8-F1
#
_cell.length_a   1.000
_cell.length_b   1.000
_cell.length_c   1.000
_cell.angle_alpha   90.00
_cell.angle_beta   90.00
_cell.angle_gamma   90.00
#
_symmetry.space_group_name_H-M   'P 1'
#
loop_
_entity.id
_entity.type
_entity.pdbx_description
1 polymer ?
#
loop_
_entity_poly.entity_id
_entity_poly.type
_entity_poly.pdbx_seq_one_letter_code
_entity_poly.pdbx_strand_id
1 'polypeptide(L)'
;LNFLILRRGEPGAGVVAGRVPACIEAEVGLGLTLLLAAASLTSLPPSVDVVADRATAAEVAARFRPAMPRLTSPPIAQLLAAAAPMADTLATRQPEEYAWSEYNHHVAGFFVFTMGLLALLDQTGRARWARHWPLGFLGLAAFLFVRNDPRAWPLGPAGFWESMVLPDVLQHRLVVLLVVALAVFEWMVRAGRLTRPGGRLVFPVLCASGGALLLTHSHAMFNLKTEFLTEVSHAPMGLLGVVMAWGRWLEVRLPAADRRIPGWIWAACMTAIGLILLVYRET
;
A
#
# COMPACT_ATOMS: atom_id res chain seq x y z
N LEU A 1 -22.69 8.13 10.91
CA LEU A 1 -22.40 9.58 10.99
C LEU A 1 -23.55 10.44 10.44
N ASN A 2 -24.14 10.03 9.31
CA ASN A 2 -25.14 10.80 8.56
C ASN A 2 -26.42 11.14 9.33
N PHE A 3 -26.92 10.23 10.17
CA PHE A 3 -28.09 10.48 11.02
C PHE A 3 -27.90 11.69 11.96
N LEU A 4 -26.70 11.86 12.53
CA LEU A 4 -26.40 12.99 13.41
C LEU A 4 -26.20 14.31 12.63
N ILE A 5 -25.67 14.23 11.40
CA ILE A 5 -25.54 15.38 10.48
C ILE A 5 -26.92 15.90 10.07
N LEU A 6 -27.86 14.99 9.79
CA LEU A 6 -29.24 15.33 9.42
C LEU A 6 -30.05 15.86 10.62
N ARG A 7 -29.79 15.36 11.84
CA ARG A 7 -30.59 15.68 13.03
C ARG A 7 -30.12 16.93 13.79
N ARG A 8 -28.88 17.39 13.62
CA ARG A 8 -28.31 18.50 14.43
C ARG A 8 -28.87 19.90 14.15
N GLY A 9 -29.86 20.07 13.27
CA GLY A 9 -30.59 21.34 13.12
C GLY A 9 -29.79 22.46 12.42
N GLU A 10 -30.34 22.95 11.31
CA GLU A 10 -29.89 24.10 10.51
C GLU A 10 -28.42 24.22 10.05
N PRO A 11 -27.79 23.21 9.43
CA PRO A 11 -26.87 23.50 8.35
C PRO A 11 -27.70 23.90 7.12
N GLY A 12 -27.50 25.10 6.55
CA GLY A 12 -28.20 25.49 5.30
C GLY A 12 -28.09 24.40 4.24
N ALA A 13 -29.11 24.23 3.38
CA ALA A 13 -29.25 23.09 2.46
C ALA A 13 -27.96 22.74 1.68
N GLY A 14 -27.14 23.72 1.33
CA GLY A 14 -25.84 23.53 0.68
C GLY A 14 -24.78 22.79 1.53
N VAL A 15 -24.79 22.94 2.85
CA VAL A 15 -23.86 22.24 3.77
C VAL A 15 -24.22 20.75 3.87
N VAL A 16 -25.51 20.42 3.92
CA VAL A 16 -25.99 19.03 3.89
C VAL A 16 -25.69 18.40 2.54
N ALA A 17 -25.95 19.12 1.44
CA ALA A 17 -25.69 18.67 0.07
C ALA A 17 -24.20 18.39 -0.21
N GLY A 18 -23.27 19.07 0.46
CA GLY A 18 -21.82 18.83 0.31
C GLY A 18 -21.28 17.68 1.17
N ARG A 19 -21.82 17.48 2.39
CA ARG A 19 -21.30 16.52 3.37
C ARG A 19 -21.83 15.10 3.16
N VAL A 20 -23.14 14.95 2.97
CA VAL A 20 -23.80 13.64 2.96
C VAL A 20 -23.30 12.76 1.80
N PRO A 21 -23.19 13.24 0.55
CA PRO A 21 -22.69 12.41 -0.55
C PRO A 21 -21.25 11.94 -0.32
N ALA A 22 -20.37 12.81 0.17
CA ALA A 22 -18.98 12.47 0.44
C ALA A 22 -18.85 11.36 1.50
N CYS A 23 -19.65 11.43 2.57
CA CYS A 23 -19.71 10.40 3.59
C CYS A 23 -20.27 9.08 3.05
N ILE A 24 -21.36 9.11 2.29
CA ILE A 24 -21.97 7.91 1.70
C ILE A 24 -20.99 7.21 0.76
N GLU A 25 -20.32 7.95 -0.12
CA GLU A 25 -19.31 7.38 -1.03
C GLU A 25 -18.19 6.68 -0.26
N ALA A 26 -17.68 7.31 0.81
CA ALA A 26 -16.65 6.72 1.65
C ALA A 26 -17.16 5.50 2.43
N GLU A 27 -18.37 5.56 2.99
CA GLU A 27 -19.00 4.44 3.70
C GLU A 27 -19.23 3.23 2.77
N VAL A 28 -19.74 3.47 1.55
CA VAL A 28 -19.93 2.42 0.53
C VAL A 28 -18.58 1.83 0.12
N GLY A 29 -17.59 2.67 -0.15
CA GLY A 29 -16.24 2.23 -0.52
C GLY A 29 -15.55 1.40 0.56
N LEU A 30 -15.64 1.83 1.81
CA LEU A 30 -15.18 1.07 2.97
C LEU A 30 -15.93 -0.25 3.12
N GLY A 31 -17.26 -0.24 2.95
CA GLY A 31 -18.10 -1.44 3.03
C GLY A 31 -17.74 -2.47 1.97
N LEU A 32 -17.57 -2.05 0.70
CA LEU A 32 -17.13 -2.93 -0.38
C LEU A 32 -15.76 -3.53 -0.10
N THR A 33 -14.81 -2.71 0.36
CA THR A 33 -13.46 -3.19 0.67
C THR A 33 -13.46 -4.17 1.84
N LEU A 34 -14.29 -3.92 2.86
CA LEU A 34 -14.47 -4.82 4.00
C LEU A 34 -15.03 -6.18 3.55
N LEU A 35 -16.03 -6.19 2.66
CA LEU A 35 -16.60 -7.43 2.12
C LEU A 35 -15.56 -8.23 1.34
N LEU A 36 -14.78 -7.56 0.49
CA LEU A 36 -13.72 -8.21 -0.29
C LEU A 36 -12.58 -8.73 0.59
N ALA A 37 -12.15 -7.95 1.59
CA ALA A 37 -11.12 -8.38 2.53
C ALA A 37 -11.59 -9.55 3.40
N ALA A 38 -12.85 -9.55 3.85
CA ALA A 38 -13.44 -10.67 4.56
C ALA A 38 -13.49 -11.92 3.68
N ALA A 39 -13.89 -11.80 2.42
CA ALA A 39 -13.87 -12.91 1.47
C ALA A 39 -12.46 -13.47 1.26
N SER A 40 -11.45 -12.61 1.07
CA SER A 40 -10.04 -13.04 0.92
C SER A 40 -9.54 -13.77 2.16
N LEU A 41 -9.62 -13.12 3.34
CA LEU A 41 -9.08 -13.65 4.59
C LEU A 41 -9.76 -14.95 5.05
N THR A 42 -11.04 -15.14 4.70
CA THR A 42 -11.78 -16.37 5.02
C THR A 42 -11.61 -17.48 3.98
N SER A 43 -11.04 -17.16 2.81
CA SER A 43 -10.78 -18.14 1.75
C SER A 43 -9.45 -18.90 1.92
N LEU A 44 -8.59 -18.45 2.82
CA LEU A 44 -7.29 -19.05 3.10
C LEU A 44 -7.26 -19.78 4.46
N PRO A 45 -6.28 -20.69 4.69
CA PRO A 45 -6.09 -21.30 6.00
C PRO A 45 -5.85 -20.24 7.08
N PRO A 46 -6.21 -20.50 8.35
CA PRO A 46 -6.64 -21.78 8.90
C PRO A 46 -8.08 -22.14 8.54
N SER A 47 -8.26 -23.26 7.82
CA SER A 47 -9.55 -23.89 7.55
C SER A 47 -9.58 -25.28 8.18
N VAL A 48 -10.78 -25.82 8.44
CA VAL A 48 -10.94 -27.17 9.02
C VAL A 48 -10.32 -28.24 8.12
N ASP A 49 -10.34 -28.02 6.81
CA ASP A 49 -9.87 -28.97 5.79
C ASP A 49 -8.35 -28.90 5.53
N VAL A 50 -7.67 -27.82 5.96
CA VAL A 50 -6.20 -27.67 5.82
C VAL A 50 -5.52 -27.87 7.17
N VAL A 51 -4.99 -29.09 7.35
CA VAL A 51 -4.29 -29.51 8.58
C VAL A 51 -2.77 -29.48 8.41
N ALA A 52 -2.24 -30.01 7.30
CA ALA A 52 -0.80 -30.15 7.07
C ALA A 52 -0.10 -28.79 6.84
N ASP A 53 -0.71 -27.89 6.07
CA ASP A 53 -0.16 -26.56 5.73
C ASP A 53 -0.70 -25.44 6.61
N ARG A 54 -1.10 -25.75 7.85
CA ARG A 54 -1.60 -24.73 8.78
C ARG A 54 -0.44 -24.00 9.44
N ALA A 55 -0.43 -22.67 9.36
CA ALA A 55 0.48 -21.85 10.14
C ALA A 55 0.17 -21.96 11.64
N THR A 56 1.20 -22.12 12.44
CA THR A 56 1.12 -22.08 13.90
C THR A 56 0.98 -20.63 14.40
N ALA A 57 0.40 -20.45 15.59
CA ALA A 57 0.34 -19.13 16.23
C ALA A 57 1.75 -18.53 16.47
N ALA A 58 2.77 -19.38 16.67
CA ALA A 58 4.15 -18.95 16.83
C ALA A 58 4.74 -18.40 15.52
N GLU A 59 4.47 -19.05 14.38
CA GLU A 59 4.88 -18.55 13.06
C GLU A 59 4.19 -17.23 12.72
N VAL A 60 2.90 -17.08 13.03
CA VAL A 60 2.18 -15.80 12.86
C VAL A 60 2.78 -14.72 13.75
N ALA A 61 2.99 -15.01 15.04
CA ALA A 61 3.58 -14.06 15.98
C ALA A 61 5.00 -13.65 15.57
N ALA A 62 5.77 -14.55 14.95
CA ALA A 62 7.12 -14.26 14.46
C ALA A 62 7.12 -13.15 13.39
N ARG A 63 6.09 -13.09 12.51
CA ARG A 63 5.94 -12.05 11.49
C ARG A 63 5.79 -10.64 12.07
N PHE A 64 5.25 -10.53 13.28
CA PHE A 64 5.04 -9.25 13.96
C PHE A 64 6.12 -8.91 14.99
N ARG A 65 7.19 -9.72 15.11
CA ARG A 65 8.33 -9.38 15.95
C ARG A 65 9.12 -8.26 15.29
N PRO A 66 9.20 -7.06 15.90
CA PRO A 66 9.94 -5.95 15.32
C PRO A 66 11.40 -6.34 15.12
N ALA A 67 11.94 -6.04 13.93
CA ALA A 67 13.35 -6.17 13.62
C ALA A 67 13.93 -4.82 13.22
N MET A 68 15.24 -4.65 13.42
CA MET A 68 15.94 -3.49 12.88
C MET A 68 15.94 -3.57 11.35
N PRO A 69 15.77 -2.44 10.65
CA PRO A 69 15.84 -2.41 9.19
C PRO A 69 17.16 -3.00 8.67
N ARG A 70 17.08 -3.87 7.66
CA ARG A 70 18.23 -4.32 6.89
C ARG A 70 18.73 -3.17 6.03
N LEU A 71 19.99 -2.82 6.23
CA LEU A 71 20.67 -1.78 5.45
C LEU A 71 21.56 -2.36 4.34
N THR A 72 21.65 -3.68 4.26
CA THR A 72 22.40 -4.42 3.25
C THR A 72 21.50 -5.43 2.57
N SER A 73 21.72 -5.63 1.28
CA SER A 73 20.99 -6.60 0.46
C SER A 73 21.96 -7.65 -0.08
N PRO A 74 21.52 -8.91 -0.30
CA PRO A 74 22.36 -9.91 -0.92
C PRO A 74 22.88 -9.46 -2.30
N PRO A 75 24.12 -9.84 -2.70
CA PRO A 75 24.63 -9.61 -4.04
C PRO A 75 23.74 -10.28 -5.11
N ILE A 76 23.59 -9.62 -6.27
CA ILE A 76 22.77 -10.14 -7.38
C ILE A 76 23.21 -11.55 -7.82
N ALA A 77 24.51 -11.82 -7.88
CA ALA A 77 25.02 -13.14 -8.23
C ALA A 77 24.54 -14.25 -7.28
N GLN A 78 24.41 -13.97 -5.97
CA GLN A 78 23.89 -14.92 -5.00
C GLN A 78 22.39 -15.16 -5.19
N LEU A 79 21.63 -14.10 -5.50
CA LEU A 79 20.20 -14.20 -5.78
C LEU A 79 19.93 -15.00 -7.05
N LEU A 80 20.70 -14.78 -8.11
CA LEU A 80 20.58 -15.55 -9.35
C LEU A 80 20.95 -17.01 -9.15
N ALA A 81 21.94 -17.30 -8.29
CA ALA A 81 22.33 -18.67 -7.98
C ALA A 81 21.30 -19.40 -7.10
N ALA A 82 20.60 -18.67 -6.22
CA ALA A 82 19.56 -19.22 -5.34
C ALA A 82 18.18 -19.28 -6.01
N ALA A 83 17.93 -18.49 -7.06
CA ALA A 83 16.65 -18.40 -7.73
C ALA A 83 16.29 -19.73 -8.41
N ALA A 84 15.08 -20.21 -8.14
CA ALA A 84 14.53 -21.36 -8.85
C ALA A 84 14.25 -21.01 -10.32
N PRO A 85 14.23 -22.02 -11.23
CA PRO A 85 13.80 -21.83 -12.60
C PRO A 85 12.42 -21.16 -12.64
N MET A 86 12.22 -20.21 -13.56
CA MET A 86 10.98 -19.43 -13.64
C MET A 86 9.72 -20.26 -13.90
N ALA A 87 9.86 -21.48 -14.41
CA ALA A 87 8.76 -22.42 -14.62
C ALA A 87 8.36 -23.19 -13.35
N ASP A 88 9.17 -23.15 -12.29
CA ASP A 88 8.90 -23.85 -11.03
C ASP A 88 8.08 -22.97 -10.09
N THR A 89 6.76 -23.11 -10.19
CA THR A 89 5.81 -22.39 -9.33
C THR A 89 5.68 -22.97 -7.92
N LEU A 90 6.34 -24.09 -7.62
CA LEU A 90 6.32 -24.75 -6.32
C LEU A 90 7.64 -24.55 -5.55
N ALA A 91 8.58 -23.81 -6.14
CA ALA A 91 9.86 -23.53 -5.55
C ALA A 91 9.71 -22.92 -4.15
N THR A 92 10.45 -23.48 -3.20
CA THR A 92 10.55 -22.90 -1.87
C THR A 92 11.50 -21.71 -1.91
N ARG A 93 11.02 -20.56 -1.41
CA ARG A 93 11.80 -19.33 -1.33
C ARG A 93 13.06 -19.52 -0.48
N GLN A 94 14.20 -19.05 -0.99
CA GLN A 94 15.50 -19.20 -0.34
C GLN A 94 15.80 -18.03 0.63
N PRO A 95 16.70 -18.23 1.62
CA PRO A 95 17.09 -17.19 2.58
C PRO A 95 17.50 -15.85 1.94
N GLU A 96 18.18 -15.90 0.80
CA GLU A 96 18.63 -14.74 0.03
C GLU A 96 17.44 -13.94 -0.51
N GLU A 97 16.39 -14.63 -0.99
CA GLU A 97 15.19 -14.00 -1.53
C GLU A 97 14.35 -13.33 -0.43
N TYR A 98 14.33 -13.90 0.78
CA TYR A 98 13.75 -13.26 1.96
C TYR A 98 14.55 -12.00 2.32
N ALA A 99 15.88 -12.08 2.42
CA ALA A 99 16.72 -10.94 2.76
C ALA A 99 16.65 -9.81 1.71
N TRP A 100 16.52 -10.16 0.43
CA TRP A 100 16.25 -9.21 -0.66
C TRP A 100 14.94 -8.47 -0.46
N SER A 101 13.88 -9.21 -0.17
CA SER A 101 12.54 -8.66 0.01
C SER A 101 12.45 -7.78 1.25
N GLU A 102 12.97 -8.25 2.39
CA GLU A 102 13.01 -7.47 3.63
C GLU A 102 13.76 -6.14 3.43
N TYR A 103 14.94 -6.17 2.79
CA TYR A 103 15.66 -4.93 2.45
C TYR A 103 14.82 -3.99 1.58
N ASN A 104 14.14 -4.51 0.54
CA ASN A 104 13.31 -3.69 -0.32
C ASN A 104 12.13 -3.07 0.44
N HIS A 105 11.48 -3.82 1.35
CA HIS A 105 10.43 -3.31 2.22
C HIS A 105 10.96 -2.24 3.17
N HIS A 106 12.15 -2.42 3.76
CA HIS A 106 12.76 -1.43 4.65
C HIS A 106 13.08 -0.13 3.94
N VAL A 107 13.66 -0.19 2.73
CA VAL A 107 13.92 1.01 1.91
C VAL A 107 12.62 1.71 1.53
N ALA A 108 11.61 0.95 1.08
CA ALA A 108 10.28 1.51 0.83
C ALA A 108 9.68 2.14 2.09
N GLY A 109 9.88 1.52 3.26
CA GLY A 109 9.49 2.03 4.55
C GLY A 109 10.09 3.39 4.87
N PHE A 110 11.40 3.61 4.61
CA PHE A 110 12.02 4.92 4.78
C PHE A 110 11.37 6.00 3.91
N PHE A 111 11.07 5.70 2.65
CA PHE A 111 10.35 6.63 1.77
C PHE A 111 8.95 6.92 2.30
N VAL A 112 8.14 5.89 2.55
CA VAL A 112 6.73 6.04 2.93
C VAL A 112 6.60 6.69 4.32
N PHE A 113 7.46 6.33 5.27
CA PHE A 113 7.50 6.92 6.61
C PHE A 113 7.86 8.40 6.53
N THR A 114 8.91 8.75 5.78
CA THR A 114 9.31 10.16 5.60
C THR A 114 8.19 10.96 4.94
N MET A 115 7.57 10.44 3.89
CA MET A 115 6.42 11.07 3.24
C MET A 115 5.24 11.25 4.21
N GLY A 116 4.94 10.26 5.05
CA GLY A 116 3.91 10.35 6.08
C GLY A 116 4.20 11.44 7.12
N LEU A 117 5.43 11.52 7.63
CA LEU A 117 5.85 12.59 8.54
C LEU A 117 5.74 13.97 7.90
N LEU A 118 6.15 14.11 6.64
CA LEU A 118 6.01 15.36 5.89
C LEU A 118 4.54 15.71 5.63
N ALA A 119 3.70 14.71 5.35
CA ALA A 119 2.26 14.92 5.25
C ALA A 119 1.66 15.43 6.56
N LEU A 120 1.98 14.81 7.70
CA LEU A 120 1.57 15.28 9.03
C LEU A 120 2.06 16.71 9.31
N LEU A 121 3.30 17.02 8.92
CA LEU A 121 3.87 18.35 9.05
C LEU A 121 3.14 19.38 8.16
N ASP A 122 2.77 19.01 6.93
CA ASP A 122 1.96 19.85 6.03
C ASP A 122 0.58 20.15 6.63
N GLN A 123 -0.06 19.18 7.31
CA GLN A 123 -1.34 19.38 7.99
C GLN A 123 -1.30 20.44 9.09
N THR A 124 -0.12 20.79 9.61
CA THR A 124 0.02 21.88 10.60
C THR A 124 -0.10 23.27 9.99
N GLY A 125 0.09 23.42 8.68
CA GLY A 125 0.16 24.70 7.97
C GLY A 125 1.41 25.53 8.26
N ARG A 126 2.30 25.09 9.15
CA ARG A 126 3.50 25.85 9.57
C ARG A 126 4.67 25.70 8.62
N ALA A 127 4.80 24.55 7.96
CA ALA A 127 5.89 24.24 7.05
C ALA A 127 5.37 24.06 5.63
N ARG A 128 5.13 25.17 4.93
CA ARG A 128 4.51 25.17 3.59
C ARG A 128 5.29 24.40 2.52
N TRP A 129 6.57 24.12 2.74
CA TRP A 129 7.40 23.31 1.85
C TRP A 129 7.06 21.81 1.94
N ALA A 130 6.51 21.35 3.06
CA ALA A 130 6.17 19.94 3.31
C ALA A 130 5.07 19.43 2.36
N ARG A 131 4.25 20.32 1.78
CA ARG A 131 3.29 20.01 0.70
C ARG A 131 3.88 19.26 -0.51
N HIS A 132 5.20 19.30 -0.67
CA HIS A 132 5.93 18.62 -1.75
C HIS A 132 6.30 17.17 -1.41
N TRP A 133 5.87 16.65 -0.26
CA TRP A 133 6.03 15.24 0.12
C TRP A 133 5.67 14.23 -0.98
N PRO A 134 4.68 14.43 -1.89
CA PRO A 134 4.34 13.42 -2.89
C PRO A 134 5.47 13.17 -3.89
N LEU A 135 6.44 14.09 -4.02
CA LEU A 135 7.63 13.86 -4.85
C LEU A 135 8.50 12.71 -4.33
N GLY A 136 8.38 12.33 -3.06
CA GLY A 136 9.04 11.15 -2.51
C GLY A 136 8.65 9.86 -3.25
N PHE A 137 7.43 9.79 -3.80
CA PHE A 137 7.01 8.67 -4.63
C PHE A 137 7.84 8.53 -5.92
N LEU A 138 8.40 9.60 -6.48
CA LEU A 138 9.30 9.49 -7.65
C LEU A 138 10.61 8.81 -7.27
N GLY A 139 11.15 9.11 -6.09
CA GLY A 139 12.31 8.40 -5.53
C GLY A 139 12.01 6.93 -5.29
N LEU A 140 10.86 6.62 -4.70
CA LEU A 140 10.39 5.25 -4.51
C LEU A 140 10.18 4.53 -5.86
N ALA A 141 9.58 5.18 -6.85
CA ALA A 141 9.38 4.61 -8.19
C ALA A 141 10.71 4.29 -8.88
N ALA A 142 11.71 5.18 -8.77
CA ALA A 142 13.05 4.91 -9.31
C ALA A 142 13.71 3.72 -8.60
N PHE A 143 13.59 3.63 -7.28
CA PHE A 143 14.07 2.49 -6.50
C PHE A 143 13.41 1.17 -6.95
N LEU A 144 12.07 1.14 -7.02
CA LEU A 144 11.32 -0.03 -7.46
C LEU A 144 11.62 -0.40 -8.92
N PHE A 145 11.79 0.58 -9.81
CA PHE A 145 12.12 0.32 -11.21
C PHE A 145 13.45 -0.41 -11.38
N VAL A 146 14.41 -0.17 -10.49
CA VAL A 146 15.72 -0.84 -10.52
C VAL A 146 15.65 -2.20 -9.81
N ARG A 147 14.97 -2.30 -8.66
CA ARG A 147 15.05 -3.48 -7.77
C ARG A 147 13.82 -4.38 -7.73
N ASN A 148 12.83 -4.18 -8.58
CA ASN A 148 11.61 -4.98 -8.53
C ASN A 148 11.83 -6.47 -8.81
N ASP A 149 12.77 -6.84 -9.69
CA ASP A 149 13.12 -8.23 -9.96
C ASP A 149 14.65 -8.37 -10.17
N PRO A 150 15.33 -9.26 -9.41
CA PRO A 150 16.78 -9.45 -9.55
C PRO A 150 17.20 -10.17 -10.84
N ARG A 151 16.28 -10.86 -11.53
CA ARG A 151 16.51 -11.61 -12.78
C ARG A 151 16.29 -10.74 -14.02
N ALA A 152 15.52 -9.66 -13.91
CA ALA A 152 15.24 -8.74 -15.00
C ALA A 152 16.21 -7.54 -15.04
N TRP A 153 16.39 -6.97 -16.23
CA TRP A 153 17.08 -5.69 -16.42
C TRP A 153 16.47 -4.60 -15.49
N PRO A 154 17.29 -3.73 -14.86
CA PRO A 154 18.72 -3.51 -15.11
C PRO A 154 19.68 -4.39 -14.30
N LEU A 155 19.19 -5.23 -13.40
CA LEU A 155 20.05 -5.99 -12.48
C LEU A 155 20.43 -7.37 -13.00
N GLY A 156 19.46 -8.07 -13.58
CA GLY A 156 19.63 -9.43 -14.04
C GLY A 156 19.84 -9.57 -15.55
N PRO A 157 20.07 -10.81 -16.01
CA PRO A 157 20.40 -11.08 -17.41
C PRO A 157 19.22 -10.97 -18.38
N ALA A 158 17.97 -11.10 -17.91
CA ALA A 158 16.80 -11.06 -18.80
C ALA A 158 16.57 -9.63 -19.32
N GLY A 159 16.31 -9.52 -20.63
CA GLY A 159 16.10 -8.23 -21.28
C GLY A 159 14.84 -7.51 -20.78
N PHE A 160 14.78 -6.18 -20.94
CA PHE A 160 13.64 -5.38 -20.49
C PHE A 160 12.31 -5.88 -21.07
N TRP A 161 12.21 -5.99 -22.40
CA TRP A 161 11.00 -6.44 -23.09
C TRP A 161 10.74 -7.94 -22.92
N GLU A 162 11.81 -8.74 -22.90
CA GLU A 162 11.74 -10.19 -22.69
C GLU A 162 11.09 -10.51 -21.35
N SER A 163 11.48 -9.81 -20.28
CA SER A 163 10.94 -10.02 -18.94
C SER A 163 9.47 -9.62 -18.79
N MET A 164 8.88 -8.83 -19.71
CA MET A 164 7.48 -8.39 -19.61
C MET A 164 6.47 -9.51 -19.84
N VAL A 165 6.89 -10.66 -20.37
CA VAL A 165 6.03 -11.84 -20.50
C VAL A 165 5.74 -12.49 -19.15
N LEU A 166 6.53 -12.16 -18.12
CA LEU A 166 6.41 -12.72 -16.78
C LEU A 166 5.38 -11.91 -15.99
N PRO A 167 4.32 -12.56 -15.47
CA PRO A 167 3.25 -11.86 -14.77
C PRO A 167 3.73 -11.05 -13.58
N ASP A 168 4.68 -11.59 -12.80
CA ASP A 168 5.30 -10.91 -11.67
C ASP A 168 6.04 -9.64 -12.13
N VAL A 169 6.92 -9.72 -13.12
CA VAL A 169 7.65 -8.54 -13.60
C VAL A 169 6.70 -7.50 -14.19
N LEU A 170 5.73 -7.92 -15.01
CA LEU A 170 4.72 -7.02 -15.58
C LEU A 170 3.93 -6.30 -14.48
N GLN A 171 3.45 -7.04 -13.48
CA GLN A 171 2.74 -6.49 -12.32
C GLN A 171 3.60 -5.44 -11.60
N HIS A 172 4.88 -5.73 -11.34
CA HIS A 172 5.76 -4.77 -10.69
C HIS A 172 5.99 -3.49 -11.54
N ARG A 173 6.09 -3.60 -12.86
CA ARG A 173 6.22 -2.42 -13.74
C ARG A 173 4.95 -1.57 -13.74
N LEU A 174 3.78 -2.22 -13.74
CA LEU A 174 2.50 -1.50 -13.59
C LEU A 174 2.41 -0.80 -12.24
N VAL A 175 2.92 -1.40 -11.15
CA VAL A 175 3.02 -0.76 -9.84
C VAL A 175 3.96 0.45 -9.87
N VAL A 176 5.08 0.40 -10.60
CA VAL A 176 5.95 1.59 -10.78
C VAL A 176 5.19 2.72 -11.45
N LEU A 177 4.43 2.46 -12.51
CA LEU A 177 3.60 3.46 -13.18
C LEU A 177 2.51 4.02 -12.26
N LEU A 178 1.88 3.16 -11.46
CA LEU A 178 0.93 3.55 -10.42
C LEU A 178 1.56 4.52 -9.41
N VAL A 179 2.75 4.21 -8.90
CA VAL A 179 3.47 5.06 -7.94
C VAL A 179 3.83 6.42 -8.56
N VAL A 180 4.25 6.46 -9.82
CA VAL A 180 4.47 7.73 -10.55
C VAL A 180 3.18 8.53 -10.67
N ALA A 181 2.05 7.88 -11.00
CA ALA A 181 0.76 8.55 -11.06
C ALA A 181 0.36 9.13 -9.68
N LEU A 182 0.54 8.37 -8.60
CA LEU A 182 0.32 8.86 -7.23
C LEU A 182 1.13 10.13 -6.95
N ALA A 183 2.42 10.13 -7.31
CA ALA A 183 3.31 11.28 -7.16
C ALA A 183 2.78 12.51 -7.89
N VAL A 184 2.52 12.36 -9.19
CA VAL A 184 2.17 13.44 -10.10
C VAL A 184 0.83 14.05 -9.72
N PHE A 185 -0.22 13.24 -9.55
CA PHE A 185 -1.56 13.75 -9.24
C PHE A 185 -1.63 14.43 -7.88
N GLU A 186 -1.11 13.81 -6.81
CA GLU A 186 -1.18 14.42 -5.49
C GLU A 186 -0.30 15.67 -5.39
N TRP A 187 0.90 15.66 -5.99
CA TRP A 187 1.74 16.85 -6.04
C TRP A 187 1.05 17.99 -6.80
N MET A 188 0.44 17.72 -7.96
CA MET A 188 -0.28 18.75 -8.72
C MET A 188 -1.46 19.31 -7.93
N VAL A 189 -2.20 18.48 -7.19
CA VAL A 189 -3.31 18.93 -6.33
C VAL A 189 -2.79 19.81 -5.19
N ARG A 190 -1.74 19.38 -4.49
CA ARG A 190 -1.15 20.15 -3.37
C ARG A 190 -0.45 21.44 -3.81
N ALA A 191 0.13 21.45 -5.00
CA ALA A 191 0.76 22.62 -5.59
C ALA A 191 -0.26 23.60 -6.21
N GLY A 192 -1.56 23.29 -6.17
CA GLY A 192 -2.60 24.12 -6.79
C GLY A 192 -2.59 24.11 -8.32
N ARG A 193 -1.88 23.17 -8.94
CA ARG A 193 -1.79 23.02 -10.40
C ARG A 193 -2.97 22.26 -11.00
N LEU A 194 -3.62 21.39 -10.20
CA LEU A 194 -4.80 20.63 -10.62
C LEU A 194 -6.01 21.00 -9.76
N THR A 195 -6.90 21.83 -10.32
CA THR A 195 -8.08 22.36 -9.64
C THR A 195 -9.39 21.66 -10.03
N ARG A 196 -9.40 20.93 -11.17
CA ARG A 196 -10.58 20.22 -11.66
C ARG A 196 -11.04 19.15 -10.66
N PRO A 197 -12.35 19.05 -10.33
CA PRO A 197 -12.86 18.14 -9.30
C PRO A 197 -12.41 16.68 -9.47
N GLY A 198 -12.56 16.10 -10.67
CA GLY A 198 -12.16 14.70 -10.92
C GLY A 198 -10.66 14.46 -10.77
N GLY A 199 -9.82 15.43 -11.15
CA GLY A 199 -8.37 15.34 -11.01
C GLY A 199 -7.90 15.22 -9.56
N ARG A 200 -8.64 15.84 -8.63
CA ARG A 200 -8.35 15.78 -7.18
C ARG A 200 -8.69 14.42 -6.55
N LEU A 201 -9.45 13.59 -7.25
CA LEU A 201 -9.88 12.27 -6.79
C LEU A 201 -8.99 11.14 -7.31
N VAL A 202 -8.09 11.41 -8.26
CA VAL A 202 -7.23 10.36 -8.84
C VAL A 202 -6.37 9.71 -7.76
N PHE A 203 -5.68 10.50 -6.94
CA PHE A 203 -4.85 9.95 -5.86
C PHE A 203 -5.64 9.06 -4.89
N PRO A 204 -6.74 9.51 -4.24
CA PRO A 204 -7.48 8.64 -3.32
C PRO A 204 -8.11 7.43 -4.02
N VAL A 205 -8.53 7.52 -5.29
CA VAL A 205 -9.00 6.34 -6.04
C VAL A 205 -7.89 5.33 -6.24
N LEU A 206 -6.72 5.76 -6.71
CA LEU A 206 -5.57 4.88 -6.90
C LEU A 206 -5.12 4.23 -5.59
N CYS A 207 -5.15 4.97 -4.47
CA CYS A 207 -4.89 4.40 -3.14
C CYS A 207 -5.96 3.39 -2.72
N ALA A 208 -7.25 3.67 -2.98
CA ALA A 208 -8.34 2.74 -2.66
C ALA A 208 -8.22 1.46 -3.48
N SER A 209 -7.95 1.57 -4.79
CA SER A 209 -7.70 0.43 -5.67
C SER A 209 -6.48 -0.37 -5.25
N GLY A 210 -5.37 0.29 -4.93
CA GLY A 210 -4.15 -0.38 -4.45
C GLY A 210 -4.36 -1.09 -3.12
N GLY A 211 -5.01 -0.43 -2.14
CA GLY A 211 -5.33 -1.02 -0.85
C GLY A 211 -6.30 -2.20 -0.95
N ALA A 212 -7.33 -2.09 -1.80
CA ALA A 212 -8.24 -3.19 -2.08
C ALA A 212 -7.52 -4.35 -2.76
N LEU A 213 -6.71 -4.09 -3.79
CA LEU A 213 -5.94 -5.13 -4.47
C LEU A 213 -4.99 -5.85 -3.53
N LEU A 214 -4.30 -5.13 -2.63
CA LEU A 214 -3.44 -5.73 -1.61
C LEU A 214 -4.21 -6.65 -0.64
N LEU A 215 -5.49 -6.36 -0.38
CA LEU A 215 -6.35 -7.16 0.50
C LEU A 215 -7.03 -8.33 -0.20
N THR A 216 -6.99 -8.40 -1.53
CA THR A 216 -7.72 -9.41 -2.31
C THR A 216 -6.82 -10.20 -3.26
N HIS A 217 -5.52 -9.90 -3.30
CA HIS A 217 -4.58 -10.59 -4.16
C HIS A 217 -3.98 -11.78 -3.41
N SER A 218 -4.10 -12.96 -4.01
CA SER A 218 -3.58 -14.23 -3.51
C SER A 218 -2.31 -14.59 -4.31
N HIS A 219 -1.25 -14.96 -3.59
CA HIS A 219 0.05 -15.33 -4.16
C HIS A 219 0.21 -16.85 -4.08
N ALA A 220 0.05 -17.51 -5.24
CA ALA A 220 0.32 -18.94 -5.47
C ALA A 220 -0.51 -19.93 -4.65
N MET A 221 -1.57 -20.43 -5.30
CA MET A 221 -2.54 -21.47 -4.87
C MET A 221 -1.94 -22.79 -4.34
N PHE A 222 -0.62 -22.96 -4.32
CA PHE A 222 0.05 -24.24 -4.09
C PHE A 222 1.00 -24.27 -2.87
N ASN A 223 1.23 -23.15 -2.17
CA ASN A 223 1.94 -23.12 -0.87
C ASN A 223 1.16 -22.29 0.17
N LEU A 224 0.06 -22.88 0.63
CA LEU A 224 -0.97 -22.19 1.42
C LEU A 224 -0.45 -21.59 2.73
N LYS A 225 0.52 -22.23 3.40
CA LYS A 225 1.09 -21.70 4.65
C LYS A 225 1.87 -20.42 4.42
N THR A 226 2.74 -20.43 3.41
CA THR A 226 3.62 -19.29 3.09
C THR A 226 2.80 -18.11 2.59
N GLU A 227 1.77 -18.40 1.78
CA GLU A 227 0.79 -17.43 1.32
C GLU A 227 0.05 -16.77 2.50
N PHE A 228 -0.54 -17.56 3.39
CA PHE A 228 -1.23 -17.03 4.57
C PHE A 228 -0.33 -16.15 5.43
N LEU A 229 0.90 -16.58 5.72
CA LEU A 229 1.84 -15.80 6.52
C LEU A 229 2.23 -14.49 5.84
N THR A 230 2.31 -14.48 4.51
CA THR A 230 2.55 -13.27 3.73
C THR A 230 1.33 -12.36 3.77
N GLU A 231 0.14 -12.87 3.53
CA GLU A 231 -1.11 -12.10 3.56
C GLU A 231 -1.36 -11.47 4.93
N VAL A 232 -1.21 -12.22 6.02
CA VAL A 232 -1.37 -11.69 7.38
C VAL A 232 -0.40 -10.55 7.68
N SER A 233 0.81 -10.60 7.13
CA SER A 233 1.79 -9.52 7.28
C SER A 233 1.42 -8.27 6.48
N HIS A 234 0.70 -8.42 5.36
CA HIS A 234 0.30 -7.34 4.47
C HIS A 234 -1.09 -6.75 4.78
N ALA A 235 -1.98 -7.54 5.37
CA ALA A 235 -3.35 -7.13 5.67
C ALA A 235 -3.44 -5.82 6.51
N PRO A 236 -2.59 -5.59 7.54
CA PRO A 236 -2.58 -4.31 8.25
C PRO A 236 -2.24 -3.13 7.34
N MET A 237 -1.28 -3.29 6.43
CA MET A 237 -0.88 -2.26 5.47
C MET A 237 -2.01 -1.98 4.46
N GLY A 238 -2.66 -3.03 3.96
CA GLY A 238 -3.83 -2.92 3.10
C GLY A 238 -4.97 -2.16 3.77
N LEU A 239 -5.33 -2.53 5.00
CA LEU A 239 -6.37 -1.85 5.79
C LEU A 239 -6.04 -0.36 6.02
N LEU A 240 -4.81 -0.06 6.45
CA LEU A 240 -4.36 1.33 6.62
C LEU A 240 -4.37 2.09 5.28
N GLY A 241 -4.03 1.43 4.18
CA GLY A 241 -4.07 2.01 2.83
C GLY A 241 -5.49 2.39 2.40
N VAL A 242 -6.48 1.56 2.74
CA VAL A 242 -7.90 1.83 2.51
C VAL A 242 -8.39 2.99 3.37
N VAL A 243 -8.05 3.01 4.66
CA VAL A 243 -8.39 4.14 5.55
C VAL A 243 -7.71 5.43 5.06
N MET A 244 -6.46 5.35 4.61
CA MET A 244 -5.74 6.46 4.00
C MET A 244 -6.46 6.99 2.75
N ALA A 245 -6.86 6.09 1.85
CA ALA A 245 -7.56 6.44 0.63
C ALA A 245 -8.87 7.20 0.89
N TRP A 246 -9.73 6.64 1.76
CA TRP A 246 -11.03 7.24 2.07
C TRP A 246 -10.91 8.47 2.98
N GLY A 247 -9.91 8.53 3.86
CA GLY A 247 -9.59 9.75 4.61
C GLY A 247 -9.17 10.90 3.69
N ARG A 248 -8.38 10.60 2.66
CA ARG A 248 -7.99 11.57 1.64
C ARG A 248 -9.16 11.95 0.72
N TRP A 249 -10.01 11.00 0.35
CA TRP A 249 -11.27 11.26 -0.38
C TRP A 249 -12.13 12.28 0.37
N LEU A 250 -12.37 12.04 1.66
CA LEU A 250 -13.14 12.93 2.51
C LEU A 250 -12.47 14.30 2.68
N GLU A 251 -11.16 14.37 2.86
CA GLU A 251 -10.45 15.66 2.94
C GLU A 251 -10.63 16.52 1.68
N VAL A 252 -10.65 15.89 0.50
CA VAL A 252 -10.83 16.59 -0.78
C VAL A 252 -12.27 17.05 -0.99
N ARG A 253 -13.24 16.23 -0.58
CA ARG A 253 -14.68 16.40 -0.85
C ARG A 253 -15.40 17.25 0.20
N LEU A 254 -14.98 17.19 1.46
CA LEU A 254 -15.66 17.88 2.54
C LEU A 254 -15.38 19.39 2.54
N PRO A 255 -16.30 20.21 3.07
CA PRO A 255 -16.08 21.62 3.31
C PRO A 255 -14.84 21.87 4.19
N ALA A 256 -14.27 23.07 4.09
CA ALA A 256 -13.04 23.44 4.80
C ALA A 256 -13.11 23.26 6.33
N ALA A 257 -14.32 23.35 6.92
CA ALA A 257 -14.55 23.14 8.35
C ALA A 257 -14.34 21.68 8.80
N ASP A 258 -14.55 20.70 7.89
CA ASP A 258 -14.60 19.28 8.26
C ASP A 258 -13.42 18.48 7.71
N ARG A 259 -12.67 19.02 6.75
CA ARG A 259 -11.53 18.32 6.12
C ARG A 259 -10.34 18.06 7.05
N ARG A 260 -10.26 18.75 8.20
CA ARG A 260 -9.09 18.67 9.10
C ARG A 260 -8.89 17.27 9.65
N ILE A 261 -9.93 16.65 10.22
CA ILE A 261 -9.83 15.33 10.86
C ILE A 261 -9.46 14.24 9.83
N PRO A 262 -10.17 14.08 8.71
CA PRO A 262 -9.78 13.12 7.66
C PRO A 262 -8.34 13.35 7.18
N GLY A 263 -7.95 14.62 7.06
CA GLY A 263 -6.60 15.04 6.72
C GLY A 263 -5.51 14.47 7.64
N TRP A 264 -5.73 14.54 8.96
CA TRP A 264 -4.81 13.96 9.94
C TRP A 264 -4.85 12.42 9.93
N ILE A 265 -6.04 11.83 9.77
CA ILE A 265 -6.21 10.36 9.75
C ILE A 265 -5.41 9.74 8.61
N TRP A 266 -5.58 10.22 7.37
CA TRP A 266 -4.90 9.57 6.24
C TRP A 266 -3.36 9.74 6.32
N ALA A 267 -2.87 10.90 6.78
CA ALA A 267 -1.45 11.14 6.96
C ALA A 267 -0.85 10.26 8.07
N ALA A 268 -1.60 10.03 9.16
CA ALA A 268 -1.22 9.10 10.22
C ALA A 268 -1.19 7.66 9.71
N CYS A 269 -2.18 7.24 8.91
CA CYS A 269 -2.18 5.92 8.27
C CYS A 269 -0.97 5.72 7.34
N MET A 270 -0.63 6.71 6.51
CA MET A 270 0.57 6.66 5.66
C MET A 270 1.85 6.49 6.50
N THR A 271 1.96 7.24 7.60
CA THR A 271 3.09 7.13 8.53
C THR A 271 3.16 5.75 9.16
N ALA A 272 2.03 5.20 9.59
CA ALA A 272 1.94 3.87 10.17
C ALA A 272 2.31 2.76 9.17
N ILE A 273 1.91 2.87 7.89
CA ILE A 273 2.34 1.95 6.83
C ILE A 273 3.87 2.00 6.69
N GLY A 274 4.45 3.20 6.63
CA GLY A 274 5.90 3.37 6.60
C GLY A 274 6.61 2.73 7.79
N LEU A 275 6.03 2.86 8.99
CA LEU A 275 6.56 2.24 10.21
C LEU A 275 6.50 0.70 10.15
N ILE A 276 5.37 0.13 9.69
CA ILE A 276 5.23 -1.32 9.50
C ILE A 276 6.30 -1.82 8.51
N LEU A 277 6.48 -1.12 7.39
CA LEU A 277 7.49 -1.44 6.40
C LEU A 277 8.92 -1.38 6.97
N LEU A 278 9.22 -0.43 7.87
CA LEU A 278 10.53 -0.32 8.53
C LEU A 278 10.85 -1.47 9.47
N VAL A 279 9.85 -2.06 10.11
CA VAL A 279 10.02 -3.22 11.01
C VAL A 279 9.62 -4.55 10.36
N TYR A 280 9.35 -4.53 9.05
CA TYR A 280 8.84 -5.66 8.28
C TYR A 280 9.78 -6.85 8.33
N ARG A 281 9.20 -8.04 8.37
CA ARG A 281 9.92 -9.30 8.51
C ARG A 281 9.15 -10.46 7.87
N GLU A 282 9.84 -11.28 7.10
CA GLU A 282 9.28 -12.47 6.45
C GLU A 282 9.65 -13.78 7.13
N THR A 283 10.68 -13.79 7.97
CA THR A 283 11.17 -15.02 8.64
C THR A 283 10.90 -15.04 10.13
#